data_AF-A0A7S2CAK8-F1
#
_entry.id   AF-A0A7S2CAK8-F1
#
_cell.length_a   1.000
_cell.length_b   1.000
_cell.length_c   1.000
_cell.angle_alpha   90.00
_cell.angle_beta   90.00
_cell.angle_gamma   90.00
#
_symmetry.space_group_name_H-M   'P 1'
#
loop_
_entity.id
_entity.type
_entity.pdbx_description
1 polymer ?
#
loop_
_entity_poly.entity_id
_entity_poly.type
_entity_poly.pdbx_seq_one_letter_code
_entity_poly.pdbx_strand_id
1 'polypeptide(L)'
;DDEGANLIPQVPLFDVLERYNGTKYTDVLKSGYQQRKRYSLTRLPQFIIFHLSRFTKNNFYMEKNPTIVTFPVKNLEMRDYINLTGTGETGFPTEEEVGEMSVKELREILTRQKVNFADCVEKSHLVDKVKDEILETFVTKYDLLANICHDSPPGQKKEGSVSPLEAGSYRVHVQNKATEQWYEIQDLHVQETMPQLVGLSESYMLIYERQKSAKEQAAESAAALHTELYNS
;
A
#
# COMPACT_ATOMS: atom_id res chain seq x y z
N ASP A 1 -16.89 -33.37 -22.92
CA ASP A 1 -17.10 -33.33 -21.46
C ASP A 1 -16.45 -32.07 -20.95
N ASP A 2 -17.29 -31.12 -20.54
CA ASP A 2 -16.97 -29.74 -20.21
C ASP A 2 -15.81 -29.63 -19.21
N GLU A 3 -14.65 -29.19 -19.71
CA GLU A 3 -13.62 -28.57 -18.89
C GLU A 3 -14.23 -27.29 -18.30
N GLY A 4 -14.89 -27.43 -17.15
CA GLY A 4 -15.39 -26.29 -16.38
C GLY A 4 -14.26 -25.29 -16.25
N ALA A 5 -14.43 -24.14 -16.93
CA ALA A 5 -13.47 -23.05 -16.89
C ALA A 5 -13.19 -22.75 -15.42
N ASN A 6 -12.01 -23.13 -14.94
CA ASN A 6 -11.59 -22.88 -13.57
C ASN A 6 -11.47 -21.37 -13.43
N LEU A 7 -12.56 -20.73 -12.99
CA LEU A 7 -12.62 -19.30 -12.81
C LEU A 7 -11.64 -18.95 -11.69
N ILE A 8 -10.55 -18.26 -12.05
CA ILE A 8 -9.58 -17.79 -11.07
C ILE A 8 -10.30 -16.79 -10.15
N PRO A 9 -10.35 -17.04 -8.84
CA PRO A 9 -11.04 -16.14 -7.92
C PRO A 9 -10.36 -14.77 -7.93
N GLN A 10 -11.15 -13.73 -7.75
CA GLN A 10 -10.67 -12.35 -7.70
C GLN A 10 -11.07 -11.70 -6.38
N VAL A 11 -10.17 -10.92 -5.79
CA VAL A 11 -10.43 -10.16 -4.55
C VAL A 11 -9.84 -8.75 -4.66
N PRO A 12 -10.57 -7.70 -4.28
CA PRO A 12 -10.00 -6.36 -4.15
C PRO A 12 -8.88 -6.29 -3.11
N LEU A 13 -7.86 -5.48 -3.36
CA LEU A 13 -6.80 -5.19 -2.39
C LEU A 13 -7.38 -4.62 -1.08
N PHE A 14 -8.44 -3.82 -1.16
CA PHE A 14 -9.10 -3.23 0.00
C PHE A 14 -9.62 -4.28 0.99
N ASP A 15 -10.19 -5.39 0.50
CA ASP A 15 -10.67 -6.50 1.32
C ASP A 15 -9.52 -7.20 2.05
N VAL A 16 -8.36 -7.31 1.39
CA VAL A 16 -7.13 -7.84 2.00
C VAL A 16 -6.62 -6.88 3.08
N LEU A 17 -6.68 -5.57 2.81
CA LEU A 17 -6.24 -4.51 3.71
C LEU A 17 -7.14 -4.32 4.94
N GLU A 18 -8.38 -4.82 4.94
CA GLU A 18 -9.25 -4.79 6.12
C GLU A 18 -8.60 -5.38 7.38
N ARG A 19 -7.63 -6.30 7.22
CA ARG A 19 -6.86 -6.82 8.35
C ARG A 19 -6.11 -5.74 9.14
N TYR A 20 -5.79 -4.61 8.49
CA TYR A 20 -4.98 -3.50 9.00
C TYR A 20 -5.80 -2.24 9.28
N ASN A 21 -7.13 -2.35 9.27
CA ASN A 21 -8.03 -1.23 9.50
C ASN A 21 -8.23 -0.87 10.98
N GLY A 22 -7.48 -1.45 11.92
CA GLY A 22 -7.62 -1.16 13.35
C GLY A 22 -8.95 -1.55 13.99
N THR A 23 -9.87 -2.21 13.29
CA THR A 23 -11.15 -2.69 13.87
C THR A 23 -11.22 -4.21 13.87
N LYS A 24 -10.78 -4.84 12.76
CA LYS A 24 -10.81 -6.29 12.57
C LYS A 24 -9.83 -6.99 13.51
N TYR A 25 -10.36 -7.95 14.28
CA TYR A 25 -9.52 -8.83 15.07
C TYR A 25 -9.09 -10.03 14.23
N THR A 26 -7.80 -10.35 14.29
CA THR A 26 -7.22 -11.56 13.70
C THR A 26 -6.77 -12.49 14.81
N ASP A 27 -7.25 -13.74 14.77
CA ASP A 27 -6.72 -14.80 15.60
C ASP A 27 -5.40 -15.30 15.01
N VAL A 28 -4.33 -15.26 15.82
CA VAL A 28 -3.00 -15.70 15.44
C VAL A 28 -2.52 -16.72 16.45
N LEU A 29 -2.11 -17.89 15.99
CA LEU A 29 -1.44 -18.87 16.83
C LEU A 29 0.03 -18.47 16.98
N LYS A 30 0.48 -18.16 18.19
CA LYS A 30 1.89 -17.87 18.47
C LYS A 30 2.34 -18.70 19.68
N SER A 31 3.38 -19.51 19.49
CA SER A 31 3.94 -20.39 20.52
C SER A 31 2.91 -21.34 21.17
N GLY A 32 1.95 -21.86 20.38
CA GLY A 32 0.91 -22.78 20.87
C GLY A 32 -0.29 -22.10 21.55
N TYR A 33 -0.26 -20.77 21.73
CA TYR A 33 -1.38 -20.01 22.30
C TYR A 33 -2.09 -19.20 21.22
N GLN A 34 -3.43 -19.20 21.28
CA GLN A 34 -4.24 -18.31 20.45
C GLN A 34 -4.16 -16.88 21.00
N GLN A 35 -3.71 -15.96 20.16
CA GLN A 35 -3.67 -14.53 20.47
C GLN A 35 -4.62 -13.80 19.54
N ARG A 36 -5.47 -12.95 20.12
CA ARG A 36 -6.32 -12.04 19.36
C ARG A 36 -5.58 -10.73 19.14
N LYS A 37 -5.32 -10.38 17.88
CA LYS A 37 -4.55 -9.17 17.50
C LYS A 37 -5.35 -8.26 16.59
N ARG A 38 -5.00 -6.98 16.62
CA ARG A 38 -5.53 -5.92 15.77
C ARG A 38 -4.34 -5.13 15.23
N TYR A 39 -4.39 -4.77 13.97
CA TYR A 39 -3.31 -4.06 13.30
C TYR A 39 -3.83 -2.74 12.75
N SER A 40 -3.02 -1.69 12.87
CA SER A 40 -3.28 -0.37 12.29
C SER A 40 -1.95 0.26 11.90
N LEU A 41 -1.96 1.11 10.87
CA LEU A 41 -0.78 1.86 10.47
C LEU A 41 -0.64 3.06 11.39
N THR A 42 0.57 3.32 11.90
CA THR A 42 0.81 4.50 12.75
C THR A 42 1.37 5.67 11.96
N ARG A 43 1.99 5.38 10.82
CA ARG A 43 2.60 6.33 9.87
C ARG A 43 2.52 5.76 8.46
N LEU A 44 2.49 6.66 7.49
CA LEU A 44 2.51 6.35 6.06
C LEU A 44 3.92 6.63 5.51
N PRO A 45 4.69 5.61 5.07
CA PRO A 45 6.05 5.78 4.55
C PRO A 45 6.05 6.32 3.11
N GLN A 46 7.18 6.84 2.63
CA GLN A 46 7.29 7.26 1.23
C GLN A 46 7.05 6.11 0.24
N PHE A 47 7.48 4.89 0.60
CA PHE A 47 7.23 3.68 -0.19
C PHE A 47 6.55 2.61 0.66
N ILE A 48 5.46 2.05 0.16
CA ILE A 48 4.76 0.90 0.77
C ILE A 48 5.00 -0.33 -0.10
N ILE A 49 5.37 -1.43 0.54
CA ILE A 49 5.49 -2.73 -0.10
C ILE A 49 4.39 -3.63 0.45
N PHE A 50 3.47 -4.08 -0.41
CA PHE A 50 2.53 -5.13 -0.07
C PHE A 50 3.07 -6.47 -0.54
N HIS A 51 3.31 -7.37 0.40
CA HIS A 51 3.62 -8.76 0.09
C HIS A 51 2.33 -9.59 0.16
N LEU A 52 1.90 -10.10 -1.00
CA LEU A 52 0.74 -10.98 -1.10
C LEU A 52 1.20 -12.41 -0.81
N SER A 53 0.86 -12.90 0.38
CA SER A 53 1.28 -14.22 0.87
C SER A 53 0.59 -15.36 0.11
N ARG A 54 1.12 -15.69 -1.07
CA ARG A 54 0.56 -16.73 -1.95
C ARG A 54 0.96 -18.14 -1.59
N PHE A 55 2.13 -18.35 -1.00
CA PHE A 55 2.65 -19.69 -0.74
C PHE A 55 2.41 -20.09 0.69
N THR A 56 1.72 -21.22 0.88
CA THR A 56 1.49 -21.80 2.21
C THR A 56 2.00 -23.23 2.20
N LYS A 57 2.83 -23.58 3.18
CA LYS A 57 3.28 -24.95 3.38
C LYS A 57 2.26 -25.68 4.25
N ASN A 58 1.61 -26.70 3.70
CA ASN A 58 0.83 -27.65 4.49
C ASN A 58 1.73 -28.81 4.96
N ASN A 59 1.16 -29.82 5.63
CA ASN A 59 1.93 -30.94 6.17
C ASN A 59 2.66 -31.79 5.11
N PHE A 60 2.28 -31.70 3.83
CA PHE A 60 2.72 -32.60 2.77
C PHE A 60 3.38 -31.88 1.59
N TYR A 61 2.87 -30.72 1.20
CA TYR A 61 3.32 -29.95 0.04
C TYR A 61 3.15 -28.45 0.25
N MET A 62 3.81 -27.65 -0.59
CA MET A 62 3.58 -26.22 -0.67
C MET A 62 2.45 -25.95 -1.68
N GLU A 63 1.48 -25.14 -1.30
CA GLU A 63 0.38 -24.73 -2.17
C GLU A 63 0.50 -23.23 -2.48
N LYS A 64 0.25 -22.88 -3.75
CA LYS A 64 0.15 -21.48 -4.19
C LYS A 64 -1.32 -21.09 -4.28
N ASN A 65 -1.66 -19.94 -3.70
CA ASN A 65 -2.96 -19.29 -3.85
C ASN A 65 -3.03 -18.54 -5.20
N PRO A 66 -3.90 -18.96 -6.13
CA PRO A 66 -4.01 -18.35 -7.46
C PRO A 66 -4.91 -17.10 -7.49
N THR A 67 -5.53 -16.68 -6.37
CA THR A 67 -6.47 -15.55 -6.38
C THR A 67 -5.85 -14.27 -6.96
N ILE A 68 -6.48 -13.71 -7.99
CA ILE A 68 -6.08 -12.40 -8.55
C ILE A 68 -6.49 -11.32 -7.55
N VAL A 69 -5.54 -10.49 -7.15
CA VAL A 69 -5.83 -9.34 -6.31
C VAL A 69 -5.99 -8.14 -7.22
N THR A 70 -7.16 -7.51 -7.25
CA THR A 70 -7.38 -6.30 -8.04
C THR A 70 -6.97 -5.07 -7.23
N PHE A 71 -6.19 -4.17 -7.82
CA PHE A 71 -5.63 -3.01 -7.13
C PHE A 71 -5.56 -1.77 -8.03
N PRO A 72 -5.62 -0.56 -7.45
CA PRO A 72 -5.52 0.68 -8.21
C PRO A 72 -4.07 0.97 -8.59
N VAL A 73 -3.80 1.21 -9.88
CA VAL A 73 -2.45 1.62 -10.35
C VAL A 73 -2.11 3.05 -9.92
N LYS A 74 -3.12 3.89 -9.73
CA LYS A 74 -3.00 5.30 -9.33
C LYS A 74 -3.98 5.60 -8.21
N ASN A 75 -3.64 6.56 -7.34
CA ASN A 75 -4.51 7.05 -6.28
C ASN A 75 -5.00 5.97 -5.30
N LEU A 76 -4.15 5.00 -4.94
CA LEU A 76 -4.42 4.13 -3.78
C LEU A 76 -4.53 5.00 -2.52
N GLU A 77 -5.71 5.03 -1.94
CA GLU A 77 -6.01 5.83 -0.75
C GLU A 77 -5.77 5.01 0.53
N MET A 78 -4.94 5.52 1.44
CA MET A 78 -4.55 4.84 2.69
C MET A 78 -5.10 5.52 3.96
N ARG A 79 -5.90 6.59 3.81
CA ARG A 79 -6.44 7.39 4.93
C ARG A 79 -7.20 6.56 5.98
N ASP A 80 -7.87 5.48 5.59
CA ASP A 80 -8.74 4.71 6.49
C ASP A 80 -7.98 3.66 7.31
N TYR A 81 -6.68 3.49 7.04
CA TYR A 81 -5.85 2.48 7.71
C TYR A 81 -4.86 3.09 8.70
N ILE A 82 -4.74 4.42 8.75
CA ILE A 82 -3.87 5.12 9.70
C ILE A 82 -4.59 5.39 11.03
N ASN A 83 -3.88 5.19 12.14
CA ASN A 83 -4.29 5.52 13.49
C ASN A 83 -3.45 6.71 13.99
N LEU A 84 -4.06 7.89 13.97
CA LEU A 84 -3.42 9.15 14.36
C LEU A 84 -3.53 9.44 15.86
N THR A 85 -4.62 9.03 16.50
CA THR A 85 -4.98 9.40 17.89
C THR A 85 -4.53 8.41 18.95
N GLY A 86 -4.11 7.20 18.56
CA GLY A 86 -3.78 6.12 19.49
C GLY A 86 -5.00 5.47 20.16
N THR A 87 -6.23 5.89 19.85
CA THR A 87 -7.49 5.38 20.46
C THR A 87 -7.90 4.00 19.96
N GLY A 88 -7.13 3.42 19.04
CA GLY A 88 -7.50 2.20 18.31
C GLY A 88 -8.45 2.43 17.14
N GLU A 89 -9.03 3.63 17.03
CA GLU A 89 -9.78 4.08 15.86
C GLU A 89 -8.81 4.49 14.75
N THR A 90 -9.09 4.00 13.55
CA THR A 90 -8.38 4.38 12.34
C THR A 90 -9.22 5.37 11.56
N GLY A 91 -8.55 6.11 10.71
CA GLY A 91 -9.17 7.17 9.95
C GLY A 91 -8.37 8.44 10.08
N PHE A 92 -8.40 9.18 8.99
CA PHE A 92 -7.88 10.52 8.93
C PHE A 92 -9.01 11.50 9.30
N PRO A 93 -8.86 12.27 10.40
CA PRO A 93 -9.94 13.08 10.92
C PRO A 93 -10.28 14.21 9.96
N THR A 94 -11.54 14.61 9.96
CA THR A 94 -12.05 15.80 9.29
C THR A 94 -11.69 17.06 10.07
N GLU A 95 -11.76 18.21 9.41
CA GLU A 95 -11.55 19.50 10.07
C GLU A 95 -12.51 19.75 11.25
N GLU A 96 -13.75 19.27 11.12
CA GLU A 96 -14.77 19.36 12.16
C GLU A 96 -14.39 18.50 13.36
N GLU A 97 -14.05 17.23 13.14
CA GLU A 97 -13.60 16.31 14.19
C GLU A 97 -12.37 16.86 14.92
N VAL A 98 -11.39 17.44 14.21
CA VAL A 98 -10.21 18.07 14.84
C VAL A 98 -10.61 19.25 15.74
N GLY A 99 -11.62 20.04 15.36
CA GLY A 99 -12.14 21.12 16.21
C GLY A 99 -12.76 20.62 17.52
N GLU A 100 -13.42 19.48 17.47
CA GLU A 100 -14.09 18.86 18.62
C GLU A 100 -13.13 18.10 19.56
N MET A 101 -12.00 17.61 19.04
CA MET A 101 -11.00 16.85 19.81
C MET A 101 -10.54 17.54 21.10
N SER A 102 -10.21 16.73 22.11
CA SER A 102 -9.60 17.20 23.35
C SER A 102 -8.15 17.65 23.14
N VAL A 103 -7.65 18.51 24.03
CA VAL A 103 -6.23 18.93 24.03
C VAL A 103 -5.28 17.73 24.10
N LYS A 104 -5.67 16.67 24.79
CA LYS A 104 -4.88 15.43 24.89
C LYS A 104 -4.75 14.75 23.53
N GLU A 105 -5.85 14.61 22.80
CA GLU A 105 -5.85 13.97 21.47
C GLU A 105 -5.03 14.78 20.46
N LEU A 106 -5.22 16.10 20.42
CA LEU A 106 -4.45 16.99 19.55
C LEU A 106 -2.94 16.88 19.80
N ARG A 107 -2.52 16.88 21.07
CA ARG A 107 -1.11 16.71 21.45
C ARG A 107 -0.57 15.33 21.10
N GLU A 108 -1.36 14.27 21.27
CA GLU A 108 -0.98 12.91 20.91
C GLU A 108 -0.75 12.79 19.40
N ILE A 109 -1.66 13.34 18.59
CA ILE A 109 -1.54 13.41 17.14
C ILE A 109 -0.22 14.09 16.73
N LEU A 110 0.03 15.31 17.23
CA LEU A 110 1.23 16.09 16.89
C LEU A 110 2.51 15.38 17.32
N THR A 111 2.51 14.77 18.52
CA THR A 111 3.64 13.98 19.03
C THR A 111 3.95 12.78 18.15
N ARG A 112 2.92 12.02 17.74
CA ARG A 112 3.09 10.83 16.89
C ARG A 112 3.58 11.16 15.50
N GLN A 113 3.15 12.29 14.95
CA GLN A 113 3.62 12.82 13.66
C GLN A 113 4.94 13.59 13.77
N LYS A 114 5.52 13.71 14.97
CA LYS A 114 6.77 14.44 15.24
C LYS A 114 6.70 15.92 14.85
N VAL A 115 5.53 16.53 14.96
CA VAL A 115 5.32 17.98 14.75
C VAL A 115 5.69 18.71 16.04
N ASN A 116 6.42 19.82 15.93
CA ASN A 116 6.71 20.69 17.07
C ASN A 116 5.51 21.60 17.36
N PHE A 117 5.10 21.69 18.62
CA PHE A 117 3.98 22.49 19.10
C PHE A 117 4.29 23.20 20.43
N ALA A 118 5.57 23.44 20.74
CA ALA A 118 5.98 24.12 21.97
C ALA A 118 5.45 25.56 22.08
N ASP A 119 5.14 26.18 20.95
CA ASP A 119 4.51 27.50 20.78
C ASP A 119 2.99 27.49 20.98
N CYS A 120 2.35 26.31 21.00
CA CYS A 120 0.90 26.18 21.14
C CYS A 120 0.47 26.27 22.62
N VAL A 121 0.10 27.48 23.05
CA VAL A 121 -0.42 27.76 24.41
C VAL A 121 -1.90 27.40 24.57
N GLU A 122 -2.74 27.73 23.58
CA GLU A 122 -4.19 27.53 23.62
C GLU A 122 -4.64 26.30 22.81
N LYS A 123 -5.86 25.81 23.06
CA LYS A 123 -6.46 24.71 22.28
C LYS A 123 -6.57 25.10 20.79
N SER A 124 -6.98 26.33 20.50
CA SER A 124 -7.07 26.89 19.14
C SER A 124 -5.75 26.71 18.37
N HIS A 125 -4.62 27.08 18.98
CA HIS A 125 -3.30 26.91 18.35
C HIS A 125 -2.99 25.44 18.02
N LEU A 126 -3.41 24.48 18.85
CA LEU A 126 -3.23 23.06 18.59
C LEU A 126 -4.13 22.56 17.44
N VAL A 127 -5.37 23.06 17.37
CA VAL A 127 -6.31 22.76 16.28
C VAL A 127 -5.73 23.24 14.95
N ASP A 128 -5.33 24.52 14.88
CA ASP A 128 -4.74 25.12 13.68
C ASP A 128 -3.49 24.36 13.26
N LYS A 129 -2.61 24.00 14.23
CA LYS A 129 -1.40 23.22 13.94
C LYS A 129 -1.70 21.84 13.35
N VAL A 130 -2.72 21.14 13.86
CA VAL A 130 -3.13 19.83 13.31
C VAL A 130 -3.72 20.00 11.91
N LYS A 131 -4.52 21.04 11.66
CA LYS A 131 -5.05 21.32 10.32
C LYS A 131 -3.92 21.55 9.32
N ASP A 132 -3.02 22.48 9.60
CA ASP A 132 -1.97 22.89 8.68
C ASP A 132 -0.94 21.76 8.42
N GLU A 133 -0.43 21.15 9.49
CA GLU A 133 0.71 20.22 9.40
C GLU A 133 0.27 18.78 9.10
N ILE A 134 -1.00 18.45 9.33
CA ILE A 134 -1.51 17.10 9.14
C ILE A 134 -2.58 17.11 8.07
N LEU A 135 -3.71 17.81 8.25
CA LEU A 135 -4.80 17.71 7.27
C LEU A 135 -4.43 18.21 5.88
N GLU A 136 -3.71 19.33 5.80
CA GLU A 136 -3.34 19.94 4.52
C GLU A 136 -2.05 19.35 3.92
N THR A 137 -1.12 18.92 4.76
CA THR A 137 0.23 18.52 4.32
C THR A 137 0.41 17.01 4.21
N PHE A 138 -0.38 16.21 4.94
CA PHE A 138 -0.19 14.77 5.00
C PHE A 138 -0.82 14.09 3.78
N VAL A 139 0.03 13.61 2.87
CA VAL A 139 -0.44 12.87 1.70
C VAL A 139 -0.71 11.41 2.07
N THR A 140 -1.92 10.96 1.79
CA THR A 140 -2.35 9.58 2.04
C THR A 140 -2.51 8.75 0.77
N LYS A 141 -2.36 9.38 -0.40
CA LYS A 141 -2.48 8.74 -1.71
C LYS A 141 -1.16 8.18 -2.21
N TYR A 142 -1.25 7.05 -2.88
CA TYR A 142 -0.11 6.32 -3.42
C TYR A 142 -0.35 5.93 -4.88
N ASP A 143 0.73 5.89 -5.65
CA ASP A 143 0.75 5.39 -7.02
C ASP A 143 1.61 4.12 -7.08
N LEU A 144 1.16 3.14 -7.87
CA LEU A 144 1.92 1.91 -8.08
C LEU A 144 3.15 2.22 -8.93
N LEU A 145 4.30 1.79 -8.43
CA LEU A 145 5.59 1.94 -9.11
C LEU A 145 6.06 0.62 -9.74
N ALA A 146 5.84 -0.49 -9.03
CA ALA A 146 6.18 -1.82 -9.53
C ALA A 146 5.25 -2.90 -8.99
N ASN A 147 5.07 -3.94 -9.79
CA ASN A 147 4.32 -5.14 -9.44
C ASN A 147 5.11 -6.37 -9.87
N ILE A 148 5.60 -7.12 -8.88
CA ILE A 148 6.29 -8.38 -9.09
C ILE A 148 5.25 -9.48 -9.09
N CYS A 149 5.27 -10.31 -10.12
CA CYS A 149 4.39 -11.47 -10.30
C CYS A 149 5.20 -12.75 -10.17
N HIS A 150 4.55 -13.80 -9.67
CA HIS A 150 5.06 -15.16 -9.78
C HIS A 150 4.04 -15.96 -10.59
N ASP A 151 4.44 -16.52 -11.71
CA ASP A 151 3.59 -17.36 -12.55
C ASP A 151 3.90 -18.83 -12.31
N SER A 152 2.83 -19.63 -12.22
CA SER A 152 2.98 -21.08 -12.14
C SER A 152 3.23 -21.65 -13.54
N PRO A 153 4.04 -22.72 -13.68
CA PRO A 153 4.24 -23.34 -14.98
C PRO A 153 2.91 -23.87 -15.55
N PRO A 154 2.68 -23.74 -16.86
CA PRO A 154 1.50 -24.31 -17.50
C PRO A 154 1.49 -25.84 -17.32
N GLY A 155 0.34 -26.40 -16.94
CA GLY A 155 0.14 -27.85 -16.87
C GLY A 155 0.73 -28.56 -15.63
N GLN A 156 1.27 -27.84 -14.64
CA GLN A 156 1.65 -28.47 -13.37
C GLN A 156 0.40 -28.88 -12.58
N LYS A 157 0.22 -30.19 -12.40
CA LYS A 157 -0.74 -30.74 -11.43
C LYS A 157 -0.24 -30.41 -10.02
N LYS A 158 -1.17 -30.18 -9.08
CA LYS A 158 -0.86 -29.93 -7.64
C LYS A 158 -0.05 -31.06 -6.97
N GLU A 159 0.10 -32.21 -7.63
CA GLU A 159 0.86 -33.36 -7.16
C GLU A 159 2.16 -33.52 -7.98
N GLY A 160 3.24 -32.97 -7.44
CA GLY A 160 4.60 -33.15 -7.92
C GLY A 160 5.58 -33.01 -6.76
N SER A 161 6.76 -33.61 -6.87
CA SER A 161 7.83 -33.53 -5.85
C SER A 161 8.47 -32.14 -5.75
N VAL A 162 8.26 -31.28 -6.75
CA VAL A 162 8.85 -29.95 -6.83
C VAL A 162 7.86 -28.91 -6.31
N SER A 163 8.34 -28.04 -5.41
CA SER A 163 7.53 -26.97 -4.83
C SER A 163 7.04 -26.00 -5.91
N PRO A 164 5.77 -25.53 -5.89
CA PRO A 164 5.29 -24.51 -6.82
C PRO A 164 6.10 -23.21 -6.82
N LEU A 165 6.75 -22.91 -5.68
CA LEU A 165 7.65 -21.75 -5.55
C LEU A 165 8.96 -21.93 -6.33
N GLU A 166 9.46 -23.17 -6.44
CA GLU A 166 10.71 -23.49 -7.13
C GLU A 166 10.51 -23.70 -8.63
N ALA A 167 9.32 -24.18 -9.00
CA ALA A 167 9.02 -24.47 -10.39
C ALA A 167 8.59 -23.24 -11.21
N GLY A 168 8.08 -22.19 -10.55
CA GLY A 168 7.54 -21.01 -11.22
C GLY A 168 8.58 -20.03 -11.75
N SER A 169 8.09 -19.02 -12.44
CA SER A 169 8.89 -17.92 -12.98
C SER A 169 8.43 -16.58 -12.42
N TYR A 170 9.36 -15.63 -12.32
CA TYR A 170 9.07 -14.27 -11.88
C TYR A 170 9.11 -13.30 -13.05
N ARG A 171 8.23 -12.32 -13.00
CA ARG A 171 8.20 -11.17 -13.91
C ARG A 171 7.93 -9.92 -13.09
N VAL A 172 8.31 -8.76 -13.62
CA VAL A 172 8.02 -7.48 -12.98
C VAL A 172 7.39 -6.53 -13.99
N HIS A 173 6.29 -5.90 -13.58
CA HIS A 173 5.81 -4.69 -14.23
C HIS A 173 6.41 -3.49 -13.50
N VAL A 174 7.01 -2.56 -14.22
CA VAL A 174 7.60 -1.33 -13.65
C VAL A 174 7.20 -0.12 -14.47
N GLN A 175 6.86 0.97 -13.80
CA GLN A 175 6.59 2.25 -14.45
C GLN A 175 7.87 3.07 -14.58
N ASN A 176 8.17 3.52 -15.79
CA ASN A 176 9.15 4.58 -15.98
C ASN A 176 8.52 5.92 -15.60
N LYS A 177 9.01 6.55 -14.52
CA LYS A 177 8.47 7.82 -14.01
C LYS A 177 8.54 8.99 -15.00
N ALA A 178 9.55 9.03 -15.88
CA ALA A 178 9.75 10.15 -16.79
C ALA A 178 8.82 10.13 -17.99
N THR A 179 8.40 8.92 -18.41
CA THR A 179 7.54 8.73 -19.59
C THR A 179 6.14 8.24 -19.24
N GLU A 180 5.92 7.90 -17.97
CA GLU A 180 4.74 7.20 -17.44
C GLU A 180 4.46 5.83 -18.07
N GLN A 181 5.31 5.38 -19.00
CA GLN A 181 5.19 4.11 -19.71
C GLN A 181 5.48 2.94 -18.78
N TRP A 182 4.67 1.90 -18.92
CA TRP A 182 4.83 0.64 -18.20
C TRP A 182 5.58 -0.37 -19.05
N TYR A 183 6.48 -1.10 -18.39
CA TYR A 183 7.23 -2.19 -18.98
C TYR A 183 7.00 -3.46 -18.18
N GLU A 184 6.83 -4.55 -18.89
CA GLU A 184 6.95 -5.90 -18.36
C GLU A 184 8.35 -6.42 -18.64
N ILE A 185 9.00 -6.93 -17.61
CA ILE A 185 10.35 -7.48 -17.66
C ILE A 185 10.34 -8.89 -17.12
N GLN A 186 10.80 -9.84 -17.93
CA GLN A 186 11.03 -11.22 -17.55
C GLN A 186 12.43 -11.62 -17.99
N ASP A 187 13.33 -11.84 -17.04
CA ASP A 187 14.74 -12.12 -17.28
C ASP A 187 15.39 -11.09 -18.22
N LEU A 188 15.69 -11.50 -19.46
CA LEU A 188 16.30 -10.64 -20.50
C LEU A 188 15.27 -10.02 -21.44
N HIS A 189 14.00 -10.37 -21.32
CA HIS A 189 12.93 -9.88 -22.16
C HIS A 189 12.27 -8.64 -21.53
N VAL A 190 12.17 -7.57 -22.33
CA VAL A 190 11.52 -6.31 -21.95
C VAL A 190 10.49 -5.97 -23.01
N GLN A 191 9.25 -5.73 -22.60
CA GLN A 191 8.18 -5.31 -23.49
C GLN A 191 7.31 -4.24 -22.83
N GLU A 192 6.72 -3.37 -23.65
CA GLU A 192 5.74 -2.40 -23.16
C GLU A 192 4.46 -3.13 -22.72
N THR A 193 3.83 -2.62 -21.66
CA THR A 193 2.54 -3.13 -21.19
C THR A 193 1.61 -1.98 -20.84
N MET A 194 0.32 -2.26 -20.79
CA MET A 194 -0.69 -1.27 -20.42
C MET A 194 -0.97 -1.34 -18.90
N PRO A 195 -1.20 -0.20 -18.22
CA PRO A 195 -1.56 -0.19 -16.79
C PRO A 195 -2.72 -1.13 -16.43
N GLN A 196 -3.69 -1.27 -17.33
CA GLN A 196 -4.87 -2.12 -17.15
C GLN A 196 -4.51 -3.62 -17.06
N LEU A 197 -3.48 -4.06 -17.78
CA LEU A 197 -3.01 -5.44 -17.76
C LEU A 197 -2.21 -5.75 -16.49
N VAL A 198 -1.52 -4.75 -15.92
CA VAL A 198 -0.78 -4.88 -14.65
C VAL A 198 -1.72 -5.34 -13.53
N GLY A 199 -2.94 -4.79 -13.46
CA GLY A 199 -3.94 -5.11 -12.44
C GLY A 199 -4.60 -6.50 -12.57
N LEU A 200 -4.36 -7.23 -13.66
CA LEU A 200 -4.93 -8.57 -13.91
C LEU A 200 -3.96 -9.71 -13.60
N SER A 201 -2.75 -9.39 -13.15
CA SER A 201 -1.68 -10.36 -12.95
C SER A 201 -1.71 -11.04 -11.57
N GLU A 202 -1.07 -12.21 -11.45
CA GLU A 202 -0.89 -12.91 -10.16
C GLU A 202 0.19 -12.21 -9.30
N SER A 203 -0.09 -10.99 -8.88
CA SER A 203 0.81 -10.13 -8.10
C SER A 203 1.30 -10.78 -6.83
N TYR A 204 2.61 -10.89 -6.66
CA TYR A 204 3.27 -11.40 -5.47
C TYR A 204 3.73 -10.26 -4.56
N MET A 205 4.29 -9.20 -5.13
CA MET A 205 4.66 -7.99 -4.38
C MET A 205 4.25 -6.75 -5.15
N LEU A 206 3.63 -5.79 -4.46
CA LEU A 206 3.28 -4.48 -5.00
C LEU A 206 4.12 -3.42 -4.31
N ILE A 207 4.71 -2.51 -5.08
CA ILE A 207 5.50 -1.39 -4.58
C ILE A 207 4.77 -0.11 -4.97
N TYR A 208 4.32 0.62 -3.96
CA TYR A 208 3.62 1.89 -4.08
C TYR A 208 4.52 3.02 -3.59
N GLU A 209 4.47 4.15 -4.26
CA GLU A 209 5.11 5.39 -3.84
C GLU A 209 4.04 6.42 -3.46
N ARG A 210 4.26 7.10 -2.34
CA ARG A 210 3.38 8.16 -1.86
C ARG A 210 3.44 9.34 -2.82
N GLN A 211 2.28 9.88 -3.16
CA GLN A 211 2.21 11.10 -3.95
C GLN A 211 2.89 12.26 -3.19
N LYS A 212 3.41 13.22 -3.96
CA LYS A 212 3.98 14.45 -3.42
C LYS A 212 2.87 15.37 -2.94
N SER A 213 3.10 16.09 -1.85
CA SER A 213 2.22 17.15 -1.38
C SER A 213 2.17 18.29 -2.39
N ALA A 214 1.11 19.11 -2.35
CA ALA A 214 1.00 20.29 -3.22
C ALA A 214 2.23 21.21 -3.09
N LYS A 215 2.78 21.32 -1.87
CA LYS A 215 3.97 22.12 -1.57
C LYS A 215 5.24 21.55 -2.22
N GLU A 216 5.41 20.23 -2.18
CA GLU A 216 6.52 19.53 -2.86
C GLU A 216 6.41 19.62 -4.38
N GLN A 217 5.20 19.47 -4.93
CA GLN A 217 4.95 19.61 -6.38
C GLN A 217 5.25 21.02 -6.88
N ALA A 218 4.86 22.05 -6.11
CA ALA A 218 5.15 23.44 -6.44
C ALA A 218 6.66 23.74 -6.41
N ALA A 219 7.38 23.23 -5.40
CA ALA A 219 8.83 23.40 -5.29
C ALA A 219 9.59 22.75 -6.45
N GLU A 220 9.20 21.55 -6.87
CA GLU A 220 9.80 20.84 -8.01
C GLU A 220 9.51 21.55 -9.34
N SER A 221 8.28 22.03 -9.53
CA SER A 221 7.91 22.80 -10.72
C SER A 221 8.72 24.10 -10.84
N ALA A 222 8.93 24.79 -9.72
CA ALA A 222 9.76 26.00 -9.68
C ALA A 222 11.25 25.69 -9.97
N ALA A 223 11.77 24.58 -9.45
CA ALA A 223 13.15 24.14 -9.71
C ALA A 223 13.38 23.74 -11.18
N ALA A 224 12.40 23.08 -11.80
CA ALA A 224 12.43 22.73 -13.22
C ALA A 224 12.49 23.99 -14.10
N LEU A 225 11.60 24.97 -13.84
CA LEU A 225 11.58 26.26 -14.54
C LEU A 225 12.89 27.03 -14.38
N HIS A 226 13.46 27.06 -13.18
CA HIS A 226 14.76 27.72 -12.95
C HIS A 226 15.89 27.04 -13.76
N THR A 227 15.86 25.71 -13.86
CA THR A 227 16.84 24.95 -14.64
C THR A 227 16.71 25.20 -16.14
N GLU A 228 15.49 25.29 -16.67
CA GLU A 228 15.22 25.63 -18.06
C GLU A 228 15.64 27.07 -18.41
N LEU A 229 15.41 28.03 -17.49
CA LEU A 229 15.84 29.42 -17.68
C LEU A 229 17.37 29.60 -17.62
N TYR A 230 18.08 28.76 -16.88
CA TYR A 230 19.54 28.82 -16.80
C TYR A 230 20.24 28.08 -17.96
N ASN A 231 19.56 27.11 -18.56
CA ASN A 231 20.06 26.33 -19.70
C ASN A 231 19.59 26.85 -21.07
N SER A 232 18.87 27.98 -21.11
CA SER A 232 18.48 28.70 -22.34
C SER A 232 19.34 29.94 -22.57
#